data_AF-A0AAN4L5V7-F1
#
_entry.id   AF-A0AAN4L5V7-F1
#
_cell.length_a   1.000
_cell.length_b   1.000
_cell.length_c   1.000
_cell.angle_alpha   90.00
_cell.angle_beta   90.00
_cell.angle_gamma   90.00
#
_symmetry.space_group_name_H-M   'P 1'
#
loop_
_entity.id
_entity.type
_entity.pdbx_description
1 polymer ?
#
loop_
_entity_poly.entity_id
_entity_poly.type
_entity_poly.pdbx_seq_one_letter_code
_entity_poly.pdbx_strand_id
1 'polypeptide(L)'
;MIDATADGKSFRSIGLGLKKHNIPVLPPTRDYSVEIAGRDGEIDFGSTYGPRVINLECIVMADDPTFDYHRRVAQVAALFNAKKGDIVFTFDDLPGRRYIGRYAGTLDIEKILFDGELTIPIKMGEHPFPESDENMLEETITHSPEKIKVISLGDERASPVIVLTNTGSTTIQKFKIQNEYLLEG
;
A
#
# COMPACT_ATOMS: atom_id res chain seq x y z
N MET A 1 -13.64 13.12 12.39
CA MET A 1 -12.72 11.97 12.29
C MET A 1 -12.87 11.41 10.91
N ILE A 2 -11.75 10.96 10.35
CA ILE A 2 -11.72 10.37 9.02
C ILE A 2 -12.13 8.90 9.18
N ASP A 3 -13.04 8.43 8.34
CA ASP A 3 -13.38 7.01 8.33
C ASP A 3 -12.29 6.25 7.55
N ALA A 4 -11.77 5.20 8.19
CA ALA A 4 -10.70 4.38 7.64
C ALA A 4 -10.97 2.90 7.90
N THR A 5 -10.47 2.06 6.99
CA THR A 5 -10.52 0.60 7.15
C THR A 5 -9.12 -0.01 7.06
N ALA A 6 -8.91 -1.11 7.77
CA ALA A 6 -7.75 -1.99 7.65
C ALA A 6 -8.24 -3.41 7.40
N ASP A 7 -7.83 -4.02 6.27
CA ASP A 7 -8.31 -5.31 5.80
C ASP A 7 -9.85 -5.41 5.80
N GLY A 8 -10.51 -4.33 5.37
CA GLY A 8 -11.98 -4.22 5.35
C GLY A 8 -12.64 -4.04 6.73
N LYS A 9 -11.88 -4.01 7.83
CA LYS A 9 -12.42 -3.69 9.16
C LYS A 9 -12.34 -2.19 9.42
N SER A 10 -13.50 -1.57 9.68
CA SER A 10 -13.57 -0.15 10.04
C SER A 10 -12.90 0.12 11.39
N PHE A 11 -12.11 1.19 11.47
CA PHE A 11 -11.47 1.64 12.71
C PHE A 11 -12.51 1.92 13.80
N ARG A 12 -13.65 2.50 13.42
CA ARG A 12 -14.75 2.82 14.32
C ARG A 12 -15.32 1.58 15.02
N SER A 13 -15.32 0.43 14.34
CA SER A 13 -15.82 -0.84 14.90
C SER A 13 -14.98 -1.35 16.07
N ILE A 14 -13.68 -1.01 16.10
CA ILE A 14 -12.75 -1.36 17.19
C ILE A 14 -12.55 -0.22 18.19
N GLY A 15 -13.36 0.84 18.11
CA GLY A 15 -13.23 2.03 18.97
C GLY A 15 -11.98 2.86 18.68
N LEU A 16 -11.46 2.77 17.44
CA LEU A 16 -10.34 3.59 16.98
C LEU A 16 -10.88 4.72 16.09
N GLY A 17 -10.50 5.95 16.41
CA GLY A 17 -10.83 7.14 15.64
C GLY A 17 -9.60 7.68 14.95
N LEU A 18 -9.60 7.81 13.62
CA LEU A 18 -8.50 8.43 12.88
C LEU A 18 -8.66 9.96 12.91
N LYS A 19 -7.68 10.66 13.48
CA LYS A 19 -7.59 12.13 13.44
C LYS A 19 -6.97 12.59 12.13
N LYS A 20 -5.84 11.98 11.76
CA LYS A 20 -5.00 12.42 10.64
C LYS A 20 -4.21 11.24 10.10
N HIS A 21 -4.15 11.13 8.78
CA HIS A 21 -3.17 10.29 8.10
C HIS A 21 -2.07 11.21 7.56
N ASN A 22 -0.89 11.17 8.18
CA ASN A 22 0.25 11.92 7.66
C ASN A 22 0.93 11.07 6.58
N ILE A 23 0.44 11.21 5.35
CA ILE A 23 0.97 10.52 4.17
C ILE A 23 1.93 11.48 3.45
N PRO A 24 3.26 11.25 3.47
CA PRO A 24 4.21 12.08 2.72
C PRO A 24 3.87 12.07 1.24
N VAL A 25 3.89 13.20 0.53
CA VAL A 25 3.43 13.27 -0.88
C VAL A 25 4.22 12.32 -1.78
N LEU A 26 5.54 12.26 -1.60
CA LEU A 26 6.44 11.34 -2.29
C LEU A 26 7.14 10.42 -1.28
N PRO A 27 7.48 9.19 -1.68
CA PRO A 27 8.36 8.34 -0.88
C PRO A 27 9.73 9.00 -0.67
N PRO A 28 10.44 8.66 0.41
CA PRO A 28 11.81 9.15 0.60
C PRO A 28 12.70 8.68 -0.55
N THR A 29 13.63 9.52 -1.00
CA THR A 29 14.63 9.13 -1.99
C THR A 29 15.82 8.48 -1.30
N ARG A 30 16.47 7.57 -2.03
CA ARG A 30 17.77 7.01 -1.71
C ARG A 30 18.68 7.30 -2.88
N ASP A 31 19.58 8.25 -2.66
CA ASP A 31 20.54 8.72 -3.65
C ASP A 31 21.81 7.86 -3.53
N TYR A 32 22.38 7.53 -4.68
CA TYR A 32 23.60 6.75 -4.77
C TYR A 32 24.70 7.65 -5.31
N SER A 33 25.43 8.32 -4.42
CA SER A 33 26.57 9.15 -4.80
C SER A 33 27.88 8.68 -4.17
N VAL A 34 28.99 9.01 -4.82
CA VAL A 34 30.34 8.74 -4.34
C VAL A 34 31.18 10.00 -4.44
N GLU A 35 31.78 10.39 -3.32
CA GLU A 35 32.81 11.43 -3.26
C GLU A 35 34.19 10.79 -3.39
N ILE A 36 35.06 11.37 -4.22
CA ILE A 36 36.43 10.90 -4.43
C ILE A 36 37.39 11.90 -3.79
N ALA A 37 38.27 11.41 -2.90
CA ALA A 37 39.26 12.25 -2.24
C ALA A 37 40.13 13.01 -3.26
N GLY A 38 40.26 14.32 -3.08
CA GLY A 38 41.03 15.21 -3.95
C GLY A 38 40.29 15.71 -5.20
N ARG A 39 38.99 15.42 -5.31
CA ARG A 39 38.11 15.98 -6.35
C ARG A 39 36.96 16.73 -5.68
N ASP A 40 36.71 17.94 -6.14
CA ASP A 40 35.54 18.71 -5.70
C ASP A 40 34.27 18.14 -6.36
N GLY A 41 33.23 17.95 -5.55
CA GLY A 41 31.93 17.42 -5.98
C GLY A 41 31.79 15.90 -5.84
N GLU A 42 30.60 15.40 -6.17
CA GLU A 42 30.22 13.99 -6.09
C GLU A 42 29.91 13.39 -7.46
N ILE A 43 30.07 12.07 -7.59
CA ILE A 43 29.61 11.31 -8.75
C ILE A 43 28.26 10.70 -8.39
N ASP A 44 27.22 11.06 -9.17
CA ASP A 44 25.85 10.56 -9.00
C ASP A 44 25.59 9.31 -9.86
N PHE A 45 25.09 8.24 -9.22
CA PHE A 45 24.65 7.00 -9.85
C PHE A 45 23.11 6.91 -9.95
N GLY A 46 22.41 8.00 -9.67
CA GLY A 46 20.97 8.13 -9.67
C GLY A 46 20.34 7.85 -8.31
N SER A 47 19.01 7.79 -8.33
CA SER A 47 18.20 7.71 -7.11
C SER A 47 17.10 6.66 -7.25
N THR A 48 16.69 6.10 -6.12
CA THR A 48 15.53 5.19 -6.03
C THR A 48 14.59 5.63 -4.92
N TYR A 49 13.32 5.26 -5.00
CA TYR A 49 12.39 5.46 -3.90
C TYR A 49 12.62 4.40 -2.81
N GLY A 50 12.74 4.86 -1.58
CA GLY A 50 12.74 4.06 -0.37
C GLY A 50 11.32 3.72 0.10
N PRO A 51 11.19 2.90 1.16
CA PRO A 51 9.90 2.56 1.73
C PRO A 51 9.22 3.80 2.30
N ARG A 52 7.96 4.02 1.93
CA ARG A 52 7.16 5.13 2.42
C ARG A 52 6.57 4.78 3.78
N VAL A 53 6.78 5.63 4.78
CA VAL A 53 6.18 5.48 6.11
C VAL A 53 5.02 6.45 6.24
N ILE A 54 3.84 5.93 6.57
CA ILE A 54 2.62 6.67 6.85
C ILE A 54 2.41 6.65 8.35
N ASN A 55 2.17 7.82 8.95
CA ASN A 55 1.85 7.91 10.37
C ASN A 55 0.35 8.17 10.52
N LEU A 56 -0.36 7.22 11.13
CA LEU A 56 -1.79 7.36 11.44
C LEU A 56 -1.95 7.86 12.87
N GLU A 57 -2.36 9.12 13.03
CA GLU A 57 -2.67 9.70 14.33
C GLU A 57 -4.11 9.30 14.71
N CYS A 58 -4.24 8.49 15.75
CA CYS A 58 -5.50 7.90 16.17
C CYS A 58 -5.82 8.20 17.65
N ILE A 59 -7.11 8.12 17.99
CA ILE A 59 -7.61 8.05 19.37
C ILE A 59 -8.27 6.70 19.59
N VAL A 60 -7.92 6.01 20.66
CA VAL A 60 -8.72 4.93 21.23
C VAL A 60 -9.80 5.55 22.10
N MET A 61 -11.05 5.37 21.68
CA MET A 61 -12.24 5.82 22.39
C MET A 61 -12.81 4.64 23.18
N ALA A 62 -12.91 4.80 24.49
CA ALA A 62 -13.42 3.79 25.39
C ALA A 62 -14.51 4.38 26.30
N ASP A 63 -15.52 3.57 26.62
CA ASP A 63 -16.61 4.01 27.49
C ASP A 63 -16.19 3.96 28.98
N ASP A 64 -15.18 3.14 29.32
CA ASP A 64 -14.64 2.93 30.66
C ASP A 64 -13.09 2.96 30.62
N PRO A 65 -12.42 3.73 31.51
CA PRO A 65 -10.96 3.85 31.57
C PRO A 65 -10.22 2.56 31.97
N THR A 66 -10.92 1.51 32.39
CA THR A 66 -10.35 0.25 32.86
C THR A 66 -10.58 -0.89 31.87
N PHE A 67 -11.68 -1.63 31.99
CA PHE A 67 -11.85 -2.88 31.25
C PHE A 67 -12.07 -2.66 29.75
N ASP A 68 -12.92 -1.69 29.39
CA ASP A 68 -13.20 -1.40 27.98
C ASP A 68 -11.97 -0.84 27.28
N TYR A 69 -11.27 0.11 27.90
CA TYR A 69 -10.00 0.64 27.36
C TYR A 69 -8.99 -0.47 27.05
N HIS A 70 -8.71 -1.37 27.99
CA HIS A 70 -7.77 -2.47 27.75
C HIS A 70 -8.25 -3.43 26.66
N ARG A 71 -9.57 -3.67 26.55
CA ARG A 71 -10.16 -4.48 25.48
C ARG A 71 -9.97 -3.81 24.11
N ARG A 72 -10.21 -2.51 23.99
CA ARG A 72 -10.03 -1.73 22.75
C ARG A 72 -8.56 -1.72 22.32
N VAL A 73 -7.65 -1.47 23.26
CA VAL A 73 -6.20 -1.53 23.01
C VAL A 73 -5.77 -2.91 22.49
N ALA A 74 -6.29 -4.00 23.07
CA ALA A 74 -6.01 -5.35 22.59
C ALA A 74 -6.54 -5.59 21.17
N GLN A 75 -7.70 -5.02 20.81
CA GLN A 75 -8.23 -5.10 19.44
C GLN A 75 -7.37 -4.32 18.44
N VAL A 76 -6.88 -3.13 18.82
CA VAL A 76 -5.94 -2.35 18.02
C VAL A 76 -4.65 -3.16 17.82
N ALA A 77 -4.05 -3.68 18.89
CA ALA A 77 -2.84 -4.49 18.79
C ALA A 77 -3.02 -5.75 17.92
N ALA A 78 -4.19 -6.39 17.97
CA ALA A 78 -4.52 -7.54 17.13
C ALA A 78 -4.67 -7.16 15.65
N LEU A 79 -5.20 -5.98 15.35
CA LEU A 79 -5.34 -5.47 13.98
C LEU A 79 -3.97 -5.08 13.40
N PHE A 80 -3.15 -4.37 14.17
CA PHE A 80 -1.85 -3.83 13.77
C PHE A 80 -0.67 -4.72 14.19
N ASN A 81 -0.80 -6.03 14.01
CA ASN A 81 0.26 -6.97 14.35
C ASN A 81 1.25 -7.14 13.19
N ALA A 82 2.53 -6.84 13.40
CA ALA A 82 3.58 -7.02 12.40
C ALA A 82 3.67 -8.45 11.84
N LYS A 83 3.25 -9.47 12.61
CA LYS A 83 3.22 -10.88 12.17
C LYS A 83 2.07 -11.21 11.21
N LYS A 84 1.08 -10.32 11.09
CA LYS A 84 -0.07 -10.51 10.18
C LYS A 84 0.32 -10.34 8.71
N GLY A 85 1.45 -9.68 8.46
CA GLY A 85 1.88 -9.34 7.11
C GLY A 85 1.38 -7.96 6.71
N ASP A 86 1.09 -7.81 5.43
CA ASP A 86 0.69 -6.53 4.85
C ASP A 86 -0.81 -6.31 5.04
N ILE A 87 -1.16 -5.08 5.39
CA ILE A 87 -2.51 -4.66 5.72
C ILE A 87 -2.95 -3.66 4.64
N VAL A 88 -4.15 -3.85 4.12
CA VAL A 88 -4.75 -2.96 3.13
C VAL A 88 -5.53 -1.86 3.84
N PHE A 89 -5.10 -0.61 3.66
CA PHE A 89 -5.75 0.56 4.22
C PHE A 89 -6.53 1.33 3.15
N THR A 90 -7.74 1.76 3.51
CA THR A 90 -8.54 2.70 2.72
C THR A 90 -9.03 3.84 3.59
N PHE A 91 -9.12 5.04 3.02
CA PHE A 91 -9.56 6.25 3.69
C PHE A 91 -10.70 6.90 2.91
N ASP A 92 -11.74 7.34 3.60
CA ASP A 92 -12.93 7.91 2.97
C ASP A 92 -12.67 9.27 2.28
N ASP A 93 -11.69 10.02 2.77
CA ASP A 93 -11.26 11.28 2.16
C ASP A 93 -10.33 11.09 0.94
N LEU A 94 -9.86 9.86 0.70
CA LEU A 94 -9.05 9.46 -0.45
C LEU A 94 -9.69 8.27 -1.18
N PRO A 95 -10.89 8.45 -1.78
CA PRO A 95 -11.62 7.36 -2.41
C PRO A 95 -10.86 6.77 -3.62
N GLY A 96 -11.03 5.47 -3.85
CA GLY A 96 -10.41 4.75 -4.98
C GLY A 96 -8.91 4.50 -4.83
N ARG A 97 -8.33 4.75 -3.65
CA ARG A 97 -6.92 4.50 -3.35
C ARG A 97 -6.79 3.52 -2.19
N ARG A 98 -5.93 2.51 -2.37
CA ARG A 98 -5.57 1.54 -1.36
C ARG A 98 -4.10 1.68 -1.01
N TYR A 99 -3.81 1.70 0.27
CA TYR A 99 -2.45 1.80 0.78
C TYR A 99 -2.08 0.46 1.40
N ILE A 100 -1.11 -0.23 0.83
CA ILE A 100 -0.65 -1.53 1.33
C ILE A 100 0.60 -1.31 2.15
N GLY A 101 0.54 -1.68 3.42
CA GLY A 101 1.68 -1.50 4.31
C GLY A 101 1.62 -2.37 5.55
N ARG A 102 2.75 -2.46 6.23
CA ARG A 102 2.91 -3.25 7.44
C ARG A 102 3.15 -2.32 8.62
N TYR A 103 2.60 -2.70 9.77
CA TYR A 103 2.95 -2.03 11.03
C TYR A 103 4.47 -2.09 11.27
N ALA A 104 5.09 -0.94 11.50
CA ALA A 104 6.54 -0.80 11.61
C ALA A 104 6.92 0.24 12.67
N GLY A 105 7.01 -0.20 13.93
CA GLY A 105 7.49 0.64 15.02
C GLY A 105 7.00 0.19 16.38
N THR A 106 6.90 1.16 17.29
CA THR A 106 6.32 1.02 18.62
C THR A 106 5.00 1.77 18.67
N LEU A 107 4.00 1.18 19.33
CA LEU A 107 2.66 1.74 19.48
C LEU A 107 2.57 2.28 20.90
N ASP A 108 3.10 3.48 21.09
CA ASP A 108 3.02 4.19 22.36
C ASP A 108 1.66 4.87 22.45
N ILE A 109 0.95 4.63 23.55
CA ILE A 109 -0.38 5.20 23.79
C ILE A 109 -0.29 6.17 24.96
N GLU A 110 -0.55 7.44 24.68
CA GLU A 110 -0.68 8.48 25.69
C GLU A 110 -2.12 8.53 26.19
N LYS A 111 -2.35 8.14 27.45
CA LYS A 111 -3.69 8.14 28.03
C LYS A 111 -4.08 9.56 28.45
N ILE A 112 -5.18 10.07 27.90
CA ILE A 112 -5.79 11.36 28.24
C ILE A 112 -7.17 11.08 28.86
N LEU A 113 -7.24 11.11 30.20
CA LEU A 113 -8.45 10.81 30.99
C LEU A 113 -9.01 9.39 30.73
N PHE A 114 -9.91 9.28 29.75
CA PHE A 114 -10.61 8.06 29.35
C PHE A 114 -10.11 7.52 28.01
N ASP A 115 -9.57 8.40 27.17
CA ASP A 115 -9.13 8.10 25.82
C ASP A 115 -7.62 7.88 25.76
N GLY A 116 -7.14 7.25 24.68
CA GLY A 116 -5.71 7.05 24.43
C GLY A 116 -5.32 7.61 23.07
N GLU A 117 -4.41 8.58 23.02
CA GLU A 117 -3.84 9.05 21.77
C GLU A 117 -2.65 8.18 21.37
N LEU A 118 -2.56 7.83 20.09
CA LEU A 118 -1.46 7.04 19.57
C LEU A 118 -1.14 7.41 18.13
N THR A 119 0.10 7.17 17.76
CA THR A 119 0.53 7.24 16.36
C THR A 119 0.90 5.83 15.90
N ILE A 120 0.29 5.38 14.81
CA ILE A 120 0.54 4.06 14.23
C ILE A 120 1.41 4.24 12.98
N PRO A 121 2.72 3.91 13.04
CA PRO A 121 3.59 3.94 11.88
C PRO A 121 3.33 2.71 10.99
N ILE A 122 2.94 2.97 9.75
CA ILE A 122 2.72 1.97 8.71
C ILE A 122 3.80 2.15 7.64
N LYS A 123 4.59 1.11 7.40
CA LYS A 123 5.61 1.09 6.36
C LYS A 123 5.07 0.39 5.11
N MET A 124 4.96 1.14 4.02
CA MET A 124 4.76 0.62 2.68
C MET A 124 6.10 0.10 2.16
N GLY A 125 6.23 -1.23 2.08
CA GLY A 125 7.49 -1.91 1.80
C GLY A 125 7.71 -2.15 0.31
N GLU A 126 7.03 -3.18 -0.22
CA GLU A 126 7.23 -3.66 -1.59
C GLU A 126 6.85 -2.62 -2.65
N HIS A 127 5.76 -1.89 -2.42
CA HIS A 127 5.30 -0.81 -3.28
C HIS A 127 5.03 0.44 -2.44
N PRO A 128 5.83 1.52 -2.57
CA PRO A 128 5.65 2.74 -1.78
C PRO A 128 4.54 3.67 -2.32
N PHE A 129 3.81 3.22 -3.34
CA PHE A 129 2.76 3.96 -4.02
C PHE A 129 1.37 3.40 -3.68
N PRO A 130 0.34 4.25 -3.62
CA PRO A 130 -1.04 3.78 -3.49
C PRO A 130 -1.45 3.02 -4.75
N GLU A 131 -2.25 1.99 -4.57
CA GLU A 131 -2.87 1.25 -5.66
C GLU A 131 -4.28 1.76 -5.91
N SER A 132 -4.65 1.90 -7.18
CA SER A 132 -6.04 2.09 -7.58
C SER A 132 -6.78 0.75 -7.63
N ASP A 133 -8.06 0.79 -7.97
CA ASP A 133 -8.79 -0.39 -8.37
C ASP A 133 -8.12 -1.09 -9.55
N GLU A 134 -8.21 -2.43 -9.56
CA GLU A 134 -7.65 -3.26 -10.62
C GLU A 134 -8.45 -3.06 -11.90
N ASN A 135 -7.73 -2.75 -13.00
CA ASN A 135 -8.33 -2.72 -14.33
C ASN A 135 -8.17 -4.10 -14.96
N MET A 136 -9.28 -4.85 -15.03
CA MET A 136 -9.33 -6.16 -15.67
C MET A 136 -9.89 -6.04 -17.08
N LEU A 137 -9.15 -6.59 -18.06
CA LEU A 137 -9.60 -6.73 -19.44
C LEU A 137 -9.72 -8.21 -19.77
N GLU A 138 -10.95 -8.68 -20.04
CA GLU A 138 -11.21 -10.03 -20.51
C GLU A 138 -11.54 -10.00 -22.00
N GLU A 139 -10.74 -10.72 -22.79
CA GLU A 139 -10.89 -10.81 -24.24
C GLU A 139 -10.81 -12.25 -24.71
N THR A 140 -11.67 -12.62 -25.67
CA THR A 140 -11.65 -13.96 -26.27
C THR A 140 -10.87 -13.93 -27.59
N ILE A 141 -9.70 -14.56 -27.60
CA ILE A 141 -8.86 -14.68 -28.79
C ILE A 141 -9.35 -15.84 -29.65
N THR A 142 -9.83 -15.54 -30.86
CA THR A 142 -10.36 -16.55 -31.81
C THR A 142 -9.44 -16.86 -32.99
N HIS A 143 -8.36 -16.10 -33.17
CA HIS A 143 -7.40 -16.25 -34.26
C HIS A 143 -5.97 -15.94 -33.81
N SER A 144 -4.97 -16.33 -34.61
CA SER A 144 -3.55 -16.13 -34.31
C SER A 144 -2.77 -15.76 -35.58
N PRO A 145 -1.84 -14.76 -35.54
CA PRO A 145 -1.48 -13.95 -34.37
C PRO A 145 -2.54 -12.90 -34.05
N GLU A 146 -2.73 -12.61 -32.76
CA GLU A 146 -3.62 -11.54 -32.29
C GLU A 146 -2.86 -10.56 -31.39
N LYS A 147 -3.20 -9.28 -31.47
CA LYS A 147 -2.57 -8.22 -30.66
C LYS A 147 -3.62 -7.50 -29.82
N ILE A 148 -3.46 -7.56 -28.50
CA ILE A 148 -4.31 -6.86 -27.55
C ILE A 148 -3.51 -5.67 -27.00
N LYS A 149 -4.09 -4.47 -27.11
CA LYS A 149 -3.51 -3.27 -26.50
C LYS A 149 -4.15 -3.04 -25.13
N VAL A 150 -3.33 -3.07 -24.09
CA VAL A 150 -3.73 -2.74 -22.73
C VAL A 150 -3.15 -1.37 -22.37
N ILE A 151 -3.96 -0.50 -21.77
CA ILE A 151 -3.54 0.84 -21.35
C ILE A 151 -3.47 0.84 -19.82
N SER A 152 -2.28 1.08 -19.27
CA SER A 152 -2.12 1.41 -17.85
C SER A 152 -2.34 2.91 -17.70
N LEU A 153 -3.39 3.30 -16.97
CA LEU A 153 -3.68 4.70 -16.64
C LEU A 153 -2.88 5.21 -15.43
N GLY A 154 -2.11 4.34 -14.76
CA GLY A 154 -1.27 4.73 -13.63
C GLY A 154 0.00 5.47 -14.07
N ASP A 155 0.44 6.40 -13.24
CA ASP A 155 1.67 7.18 -13.45
C ASP A 155 2.95 6.38 -13.16
N GLU A 156 2.81 5.28 -12.40
CA GLU A 156 3.89 4.36 -12.08
C GLU A 156 3.75 3.06 -12.88
N ARG A 157 4.89 2.42 -13.15
CA ARG A 157 4.90 1.15 -13.88
C ARG A 157 4.26 0.04 -13.05
N ALA A 158 3.11 -0.44 -13.49
CA ALA A 158 2.48 -1.62 -12.94
C ALA A 158 2.95 -2.90 -13.64
N SER A 159 3.04 -3.99 -12.89
CA SER A 159 3.31 -5.33 -13.42
C SER A 159 1.98 -6.05 -13.69
N PRO A 160 1.55 -6.22 -14.95
CA PRO A 160 0.27 -6.86 -15.25
C PRO A 160 0.32 -8.36 -14.99
N VAL A 161 -0.81 -8.93 -14.53
CA VAL A 161 -1.01 -10.37 -14.44
C VAL A 161 -1.80 -10.83 -15.67
N ILE A 162 -1.26 -11.79 -16.42
CA ILE A 162 -1.91 -12.32 -17.63
C ILE A 162 -2.41 -13.73 -17.32
N VAL A 163 -3.73 -13.92 -17.37
CA VAL A 163 -4.39 -15.22 -17.21
C VAL A 163 -4.95 -15.66 -18.56
N LEU A 164 -4.65 -16.90 -18.95
CA LEU A 164 -5.14 -17.49 -20.20
C LEU A 164 -5.85 -18.80 -19.91
N THR A 165 -7.06 -18.92 -20.44
CA THR A 165 -7.89 -20.12 -20.29
C THR A 165 -8.30 -20.60 -21.68
N ASN A 166 -7.96 -21.85 -22.03
CA ASN A 166 -8.46 -22.47 -23.26
C ASN A 166 -9.92 -22.90 -23.05
N THR A 167 -10.84 -22.20 -23.70
CA THR A 167 -12.29 -22.50 -23.67
C THR A 167 -12.73 -23.42 -24.82
N GLY A 168 -11.82 -23.79 -25.73
CA GLY A 168 -12.09 -24.66 -26.87
C GLY A 168 -11.91 -26.15 -26.56
N SER A 169 -12.33 -27.00 -27.50
CA SER A 169 -12.19 -28.47 -27.41
C SER A 169 -10.86 -29.00 -27.96
N THR A 170 -10.09 -28.16 -28.66
CA THR A 170 -8.80 -28.53 -29.24
C THR A 170 -7.65 -28.12 -28.31
N THR A 171 -6.64 -28.99 -28.19
CA THR A 171 -5.42 -28.66 -27.45
C THR A 171 -4.55 -27.70 -28.26
N ILE A 172 -4.22 -26.55 -27.67
CA ILE A 172 -3.31 -25.59 -28.27
C ILE A 172 -1.86 -26.06 -28.03
N GLN A 173 -1.08 -26.23 -29.10
CA GLN A 173 0.33 -26.60 -29.04
C GLN A 173 1.22 -25.45 -29.52
N LYS A 174 2.43 -25.32 -28.94
CA LYS A 174 3.45 -24.31 -29.32
C LYS A 174 2.96 -22.85 -29.22
N PHE A 175 2.15 -22.56 -28.22
CA PHE A 175 1.69 -21.20 -27.96
C PHE A 175 2.85 -20.30 -27.50
N LYS A 176 2.90 -19.07 -28.02
CA LYS A 176 3.92 -18.06 -27.68
C LYS A 176 3.22 -16.73 -27.36
N ILE A 177 3.57 -16.16 -26.21
CA ILE A 177 3.17 -14.81 -25.81
C ILE A 177 4.38 -13.90 -25.99
N GLN A 178 4.12 -12.69 -26.48
CA GLN A 178 5.09 -11.61 -26.48
C GLN A 178 4.45 -10.41 -25.79
N ASN A 179 5.09 -9.94 -24.71
CA ASN A 179 4.68 -8.75 -24.00
C ASN A 179 5.63 -7.61 -24.39
N GLU A 180 5.09 -6.52 -24.93
CA GLU A 180 5.85 -5.36 -25.38
C GLU A 180 5.43 -4.13 -24.59
N TYR A 181 6.39 -3.46 -23.97
CA TYR A 181 6.18 -2.19 -23.29
C TYR A 181 6.65 -1.06 -24.20
N LEU A 182 5.77 -0.09 -24.47
CA LEU A 182 6.21 1.19 -25.00
C LEU A 182 6.87 1.95 -23.85
N LEU A 183 8.20 1.96 -23.84
CA LEU A 183 8.97 2.84 -22.98
C LEU A 183 8.84 4.25 -23.57
N GLU A 184 7.98 5.10 -23.01
CA GLU A 184 8.08 6.54 -23.24
C GLU A 184 9.43 6.98 -22.65
N GLY A 185 10.26 7.59 -23.50
CA GLY A 185 11.62 8.03 -23.18
C GLY A 185 11.65 9.38 -22.49
#